data_AF-A0A1G9EII5-F1
#
_entry.id   AF-A0A1G9EII5-F1
#
_cell.length_a   1.000
_cell.length_b   1.000
_cell.length_c   1.000
_cell.angle_alpha   90.00
_cell.angle_beta   90.00
_cell.angle_gamma   90.00
#
_symmetry.space_group_name_H-M   'P 1'
#
loop_
_entity.id
_entity.type
_entity.pdbx_description
1 polymer ?
#
loop_
_entity_poly.entity_id
_entity_poly.type
_entity_poly.pdbx_seq_one_letter_code
_entity_poly.pdbx_strand_id
1 'polypeptide(L)' 'MAEKKDKKKNSSNMGSGIAIGMGVGVTFGVAMDNIAIGLAIGAAIGVALGAAGENKK' A
#
# COMPACT_ATOMS: atom_id res chain seq x y z
N MET A 1 10.41 -21.11 -3.53
CA MET A 1 9.30 -20.21 -3.08
C MET A 1 9.95 -18.89 -2.71
N ALA A 2 9.50 -17.69 -3.06
CA ALA A 2 8.18 -17.12 -3.38
C ALA A 2 8.45 -15.83 -4.23
N GLU A 3 7.57 -15.14 -4.95
CA GLU A 3 6.11 -15.08 -5.07
C GLU A 3 5.77 -14.71 -6.53
N LYS A 4 4.88 -15.47 -7.18
CA LYS A 4 4.18 -15.00 -8.38
C LYS A 4 3.02 -14.11 -7.91
N LYS A 5 2.97 -12.85 -8.34
CA LYS A 5 1.76 -12.02 -8.23
C LYS A 5 1.38 -11.44 -9.60
N ASP A 6 0.93 -12.34 -10.47
CA ASP A 6 0.01 -12.00 -11.55
C ASP A 6 -1.36 -11.64 -10.96
N LYS A 7 -1.72 -10.35 -10.98
CA LYS A 7 -3.12 -9.91 -10.98
C LYS A 7 -3.31 -8.68 -11.86
N LYS A 8 -3.44 -8.94 -13.16
CA LYS A 8 -4.14 -8.06 -14.10
C LYS A 8 -5.65 -8.20 -13.86
N LYS A 9 -6.28 -7.24 -13.17
CA LYS A 9 -7.71 -6.97 -13.35
C LYS A 9 -8.05 -5.53 -12.99
N ASN A 10 -8.60 -4.86 -14.01
CA ASN A 10 -9.18 -3.53 -14.02
C ASN A 10 -10.20 -3.36 -12.86
N SER A 11 -10.30 -2.16 -12.30
CA SER A 11 -11.29 -1.71 -11.29
C SER A 11 -10.98 -2.00 -9.81
N SER A 12 -10.11 -1.18 -9.22
CA SER A 12 -10.35 -0.52 -7.92
C SER A 12 -9.06 0.23 -7.56
N ASN A 13 -9.13 1.56 -7.59
CA ASN A 13 -8.00 2.42 -7.24
C ASN A 13 -7.53 2.17 -5.78
N MET A 14 -8.41 1.61 -4.95
CA MET A 14 -8.14 1.20 -3.58
C MET A 14 -7.04 0.13 -3.45
N GLY A 15 -7.12 -0.95 -4.24
CA GLY A 15 -6.15 -2.05 -4.15
C GLY A 15 -4.72 -1.63 -4.52
N SER A 16 -4.60 -0.74 -5.51
CA SER A 16 -3.31 -0.16 -5.91
C SER A 16 -2.75 0.78 -4.85
N GLY A 17 -3.59 1.64 -4.26
CA GLY A 17 -3.17 2.55 -3.19
C GLY A 17 -2.60 1.79 -2.00
N ILE A 18 -3.31 0.76 -1.52
CA ILE A 18 -2.87 -0.06 -0.39
C ILE A 18 -1.56 -0.79 -0.71
N ALA A 19 -1.40 -1.36 -1.90
CA ALA A 19 -0.16 -2.05 -2.28
C ALA A 19 1.06 -1.11 -2.27
N ILE A 20 0.91 0.10 -2.79
CA ILE A 20 1.96 1.12 -2.79
C ILE A 20 2.28 1.57 -1.36
N GLY A 21 1.26 1.92 -0.58
CA GLY A 21 1.42 2.36 0.80
C GLY A 21 2.09 1.31 1.69
N MET A 22 1.70 0.04 1.55
CA MET A 22 2.31 -1.08 2.28
C MET A 22 3.76 -1.32 1.87
N GLY A 23 4.07 -1.29 0.57
CA GLY A 23 5.45 -1.46 0.10
C GLY A 23 6.40 -0.40 0.67
N VAL A 24 5.99 0.87 0.64
CA VAL A 24 6.76 1.98 1.19
C VAL A 24 6.83 1.90 2.72
N GLY A 25 5.68 1.73 3.37
CA GLY A 25 5.59 1.71 4.84
C GLY A 25 6.38 0.59 5.49
N VAL A 26 6.34 -0.62 4.93
CA VAL A 26 7.13 -1.75 5.45
C VAL A 26 8.62 -1.49 5.26
N THR A 27 9.05 -1.00 4.10
CA THR A 27 10.47 -0.70 3.84
C THR A 27 11.01 0.37 4.80
N PHE A 28 10.24 1.44 5.04
CA PHE A 28 10.59 2.47 6.01
C PHE A 28 10.55 1.97 7.45
N GLY A 29 9.55 1.14 7.80
CA GLY A 29 9.46 0.53 9.13
C GLY A 29 10.65 -0.36 9.45
N VAL A 30 11.13 -1.13 8.47
CA VAL A 30 12.36 -1.94 8.59
C VAL A 30 13.58 -1.03 8.73
N ALA A 31 13.67 0.04 7.91
CA ALA A 31 14.80 0.97 7.97
C ALA A 31 14.90 1.73 9.31
N MET A 32 13.77 1.98 9.96
CA MET A 32 13.68 2.66 11.27
C MET A 32 13.73 1.69 12.45
N ASP A 33 13.90 0.39 12.21
CA ASP A 33 13.78 -0.69 13.20
C ASP A 33 12.47 -0.63 14.02
N ASN A 34 11.43 -0.05 13.40
CA ASN A 34 10.12 0.18 13.99
C ASN A 34 9.02 -0.05 12.95
N ILE A 35 8.68 -1.33 12.80
CA ILE A 35 7.64 -1.81 11.87
C ILE A 35 6.26 -1.23 12.21
N ALA A 36 5.98 -0.96 13.48
CA ALA A 36 4.70 -0.41 13.91
C ALA A 36 4.46 0.99 13.30
N ILE A 37 5.48 1.86 13.35
CA ILE A 37 5.42 3.20 12.75
C ILE A 37 5.33 3.09 11.22
N GLY A 38 6.15 2.24 10.60
CA GLY A 38 6.13 2.04 9.15
C GLY A 38 4.79 1.53 8.62
N LEU A 39 4.17 0.56 9.32
CA LEU A 39 2.83 0.05 8.99
C LEU A 39 1.75 1.11 9.19
N ALA A 40 1.78 1.87 10.28
CA ALA A 40 0.80 2.93 10.53
C ALA A 40 0.83 3.99 9.42
N ILE A 41 2.04 4.45 9.06
CA ILE A 41 2.23 5.43 7.98
C ILE A 41 1.85 4.83 6.62
N GLY A 42 2.33 3.62 6.33
CA GLY A 42 2.02 2.92 5.08
C GLY A 42 0.53 2.66 4.89
N ALA A 43 -0.18 2.30 5.96
CA ALA A 43 -1.62 2.08 5.94
C ALA A 43 -2.37 3.40 5.72
N ALA A 44 -1.99 4.46 6.44
CA ALA A 44 -2.57 5.78 6.26
C ALA A 44 -2.40 6.29 4.83
N ILE A 45 -1.18 6.21 4.27
CA ILE A 45 -0.88 6.63 2.89
C ILE A 45 -1.61 5.75 1.89
N GLY A 46 -1.60 4.43 2.07
CA GLY A 46 -2.20 3.50 1.13
C GLY A 46 -3.72 3.64 1.04
N VAL A 47 -4.38 3.84 2.19
CA VAL A 47 -5.82 4.14 2.26
C VAL A 47 -6.11 5.52 1.67
N ALA A 48 -5.30 6.54 1.97
CA ALA A 48 -5.49 7.88 1.42
C ALA A 48 -5.37 7.91 -0.11
N LEU A 49 -4.35 7.26 -0.68
CA LEU A 49 -4.16 7.15 -2.13
C LEU A 49 -5.26 6.32 -2.79
N GLY A 50 -5.65 5.22 -2.15
CA GLY A 50 -6.74 4.36 -2.61
C GLY A 50 -8.07 5.10 -2.67
N ALA A 51 -8.43 5.78 -1.58
CA ALA A 51 -9.64 6.57 -1.46
C ALA A 51 -9.62 7.79 -2.40
N ALA A 52 -8.50 8.51 -2.50
CA ALA A 52 -8.37 9.65 -3.40
C ALA A 52 -8.54 9.24 -4.88
N GLY A 53 -8.01 8.08 -5.27
CA GLY A 53 -8.23 7.54 -6.61
C GLY A 53 -9.67 7.07 -6.83
N GLU A 54 -10.34 6.57 -5.80
CA GLU A 54 -11.73 6.06 -5.89
C GLU A 54 -12.77 7.18 -6.06
N ASN A 55 -12.50 8.38 -5.53
CA ASN A 55 -13.37 9.56 -5.65
C ASN A 55 -13.41 10.19 -7.06
N LYS A 56 -12.73 9.61 -8.05
CA LYS A 56 -12.73 10.07 -9.45
C LYS A 56 -13.70 9.25 -10.29
N LYS A 57 -14.99 9.26 -9.95
CA LYS A 57 -16.06 8.61 -10.73
C LYS A 57 -17.30 9.48 -10.84
#